data_AF-A0A656Y0A5-F1
#
_entry.id   AF-A0A656Y0A5-F1
#
_cell.length_a   1.000
_cell.length_b   1.000
_cell.length_c   1.000
_cell.angle_alpha   90.00
_cell.angle_beta   90.00
_cell.angle_gamma   90.00
#
_symmetry.space_group_name_H-M   'P 1'
#
loop_
_entity.id
_entity.type
_entity.pdbx_description
1 polymer ?
#
loop_
_entity_poly.entity_id
_entity_poly.type
_entity_poly.pdbx_seq_one_letter_code
_entity_poly.pdbx_strand_id
1 'polypeptide(L)'
;MTAPHPAIDASAGEVIATETRAEIAYLSEARADLLVQASAAHRTVALVSDEVTRMTYPLREALRDAGGRWVVRGTDGTLRDGLDGRRLASIADAADRTPLKHADDVAVRFLRPVPAESVQLLISQSVRHKAADTTLLGATAELFAQELTGAVPSGWGAHEPAVSTWDRTRLTELARKRMPNETVVMVAGSPERPLIGTLRTARTESGLEETTQLLVGIGEPGSDQARTAIDSLPSVFAALATHQMPLFGLVMGRHGRRDLTFPSVLEAPPTPLGLLMGPPGVRELGLPVDELTARLGARVVGRPRVPGLYFPLGTLDREGWTALDAVLDAIGHDNVRRALGTGGPFEEVLDGPRP
;
A
#
# COMPACT_ATOMS: atom_id res chain seq x y z
N MET A 1 20.67 -27.64 16.05
CA MET A 1 20.12 -26.37 16.58
C MET A 1 20.52 -25.29 15.61
N THR A 2 19.55 -24.68 14.91
CA THR A 2 19.79 -23.55 14.01
C THR A 2 20.13 -22.33 14.84
N ALA A 3 21.16 -21.57 14.46
CA ALA A 3 21.50 -20.32 15.14
C ALA A 3 20.33 -19.32 15.02
N PRO A 4 20.09 -18.48 16.04
CA PRO A 4 19.06 -17.43 15.94
C PRO A 4 19.43 -16.43 14.85
N HIS A 5 18.41 -15.87 14.19
CA HIS A 5 18.60 -14.87 13.15
C HIS A 5 19.36 -13.65 13.73
N PRO A 6 20.38 -13.11 13.03
CA PRO A 6 21.29 -12.10 13.57
C PRO A 6 20.64 -10.75 13.93
N ALA A 7 19.46 -10.45 13.36
CA ALA A 7 18.71 -9.24 13.68
C ALA A 7 17.81 -9.35 14.94
N ILE A 8 17.83 -10.48 15.64
CA ILE A 8 17.07 -10.67 16.89
C ILE A 8 17.90 -10.15 18.07
N ASP A 9 17.39 -9.12 18.74
CA ASP A 9 18.02 -8.55 19.94
C ASP A 9 17.49 -9.20 21.23
N ALA A 10 16.21 -9.60 21.23
CA ALA A 10 15.59 -10.26 22.37
C ALA A 10 14.44 -11.18 21.93
N SER A 11 13.99 -12.05 22.83
CA SER A 11 12.84 -12.93 22.62
C SER A 11 12.02 -13.06 23.90
N ALA A 12 10.70 -13.05 23.78
CA ALA A 12 9.78 -13.22 24.90
C ALA A 12 8.55 -14.01 24.43
N GLY A 13 8.44 -15.27 24.86
CA GLY A 13 7.39 -16.17 24.38
C GLY A 13 7.44 -16.34 22.86
N GLU A 14 6.34 -16.03 22.18
CA GLU A 14 6.20 -16.06 20.71
C GLU A 14 6.69 -14.79 20.01
N VAL A 15 7.02 -13.74 20.78
CA VAL A 15 7.54 -12.48 20.26
C VAL A 15 9.06 -12.56 20.11
N ILE A 16 9.57 -12.08 18.98
CA ILE A 16 10.99 -11.75 18.79
C ILE A 16 11.12 -10.26 18.57
N ALA A 17 12.07 -9.62 19.25
CA ALA A 17 12.26 -8.19 19.20
C ALA A 17 13.52 -7.84 18.39
N THR A 18 13.39 -6.82 17.57
CA THR A 18 14.51 -6.15 16.88
C THR A 18 14.42 -4.66 17.19
N GLU A 19 15.48 -4.08 17.75
CA GLU A 19 15.50 -2.68 18.17
C GLU A 19 16.14 -1.78 17.10
N THR A 20 15.62 -0.56 16.97
CA THR A 20 16.21 0.49 16.14
C THR A 20 16.15 1.83 16.85
N ARG A 21 17.17 2.65 16.64
CA ARG A 21 17.22 4.08 17.05
C ARG A 21 17.38 5.01 15.85
N ALA A 22 17.24 4.47 14.64
CA ALA A 22 17.30 5.25 13.42
C ALA A 22 16.05 6.12 13.32
N GLU A 23 16.22 7.39 12.93
CA GLU A 23 15.09 8.30 12.71
C GLU A 23 14.14 7.76 11.62
N ILE A 24 14.68 7.04 10.63
CA ILE A 24 13.91 6.36 9.60
C ILE A 24 14.20 4.86 9.65
N ALA A 25 13.19 4.07 10.03
CA ALA A 25 13.19 2.63 9.89
C ALA A 25 12.68 2.25 8.50
N TYR A 26 13.49 1.47 7.78
CA TYR A 26 13.21 1.01 6.42
C TYR A 26 13.40 -0.50 6.27
N LEU A 27 12.82 -1.09 5.22
CA LEU A 27 12.84 -2.53 4.93
C LEU A 27 14.19 -2.97 4.36
N SER A 28 15.22 -2.98 5.19
CA SER A 28 16.54 -3.53 4.84
C SER A 28 16.47 -5.04 4.57
N GLU A 29 17.46 -5.59 3.86
CA GLU A 29 17.59 -7.03 3.61
C GLU A 29 17.43 -7.89 4.89
N ALA A 30 18.15 -7.54 5.96
CA ALA A 30 18.10 -8.28 7.23
C ALA A 30 16.71 -8.24 7.90
N ARG A 31 15.95 -7.14 7.73
CA ARG A 31 14.58 -7.04 8.26
C ARG A 31 13.61 -7.83 7.39
N ALA A 32 13.76 -7.78 6.07
CA ALA A 32 12.96 -8.58 5.16
C ALA A 32 13.15 -10.09 5.44
N ASP A 33 14.39 -10.55 5.59
CA ASP A 33 14.70 -11.95 5.93
C ASP A 33 14.14 -12.34 7.30
N LEU A 34 14.29 -11.47 8.33
CA LEU A 34 13.69 -11.69 9.64
C LEU A 34 12.18 -11.87 9.57
N LEU A 35 11.47 -11.02 8.83
CA LEU A 35 10.00 -11.09 8.70
C LEU A 35 9.57 -12.39 8.01
N VAL A 36 10.28 -12.80 6.96
CA VAL A 36 10.01 -14.08 6.26
C VAL A 36 10.24 -15.28 7.18
N GLN A 37 11.37 -15.33 7.88
CA GLN A 37 11.69 -16.44 8.78
C GLN A 37 10.75 -16.49 9.99
N ALA A 38 10.39 -15.34 10.55
CA ALA A 38 9.47 -15.25 11.67
C ALA A 38 8.06 -15.71 11.28
N SER A 39 7.57 -15.28 10.11
CA SER A 39 6.27 -15.71 9.57
C SER A 39 6.24 -17.23 9.36
N ALA A 40 7.29 -17.81 8.76
CA ALA A 40 7.42 -19.26 8.59
C ALA A 40 7.48 -20.04 9.91
N ALA A 41 7.96 -19.39 10.98
CA ALA A 41 8.02 -19.95 12.33
C ALA A 41 6.80 -19.60 13.20
N HIS A 42 5.78 -18.93 12.64
CA HIS A 42 4.62 -18.41 13.37
C HIS A 42 4.98 -17.55 14.60
N ARG A 43 6.02 -16.72 14.46
CA ARG A 43 6.52 -15.80 15.48
C ARG A 43 6.12 -14.37 15.15
N THR A 44 5.75 -13.59 16.16
CA THR A 44 5.46 -12.16 16.01
C THR A 44 6.76 -11.36 16.09
N VAL A 45 7.08 -10.58 15.06
CA VAL A 45 8.18 -9.61 15.11
C VAL A 45 7.70 -8.33 15.77
N ALA A 46 8.38 -7.92 16.84
CA ALA A 46 8.24 -6.60 17.44
C ALA A 46 9.41 -5.73 17.00
N LEU A 47 9.17 -4.79 16.09
CA LEU A 47 10.12 -3.72 15.80
C LEU A 47 10.05 -2.71 16.93
N VAL A 48 11.08 -2.63 17.76
CA VAL A 48 11.13 -1.72 18.92
C VAL A 48 11.87 -0.44 18.54
N SER A 49 11.28 0.71 18.81
CA SER A 49 11.93 2.01 18.60
C SER A 49 11.58 3.04 19.66
N ASP A 50 12.19 4.22 19.55
CA ASP A 50 11.74 5.42 20.26
C ASP A 50 10.61 6.14 19.50
N GLU A 51 10.08 7.20 20.11
CA GLU A 51 8.98 7.99 19.56
C GLU A 51 9.35 8.92 18.39
N VAL A 52 10.65 9.14 18.12
CA VAL A 52 11.11 9.97 16.99
C VAL A 52 11.32 9.17 15.71
N THR A 53 11.46 7.84 15.84
CA THR A 53 11.52 6.92 14.70
C THR A 53 10.25 7.01 13.86
N ARG A 54 10.44 7.00 12.54
CA ARG A 54 9.39 6.97 11.52
C ARG A 54 9.63 5.79 10.60
N MET A 55 8.56 5.25 10.04
CA MET A 55 8.62 4.06 9.19
C MET A 55 8.46 4.43 7.73
N THR A 56 9.20 3.80 6.83
CA THR A 56 8.90 3.89 5.38
C THR A 56 7.65 3.08 5.04
N TYR A 57 7.01 3.42 3.92
CA TYR A 57 5.85 2.67 3.43
C TYR A 57 6.13 1.17 3.29
N PRO A 58 7.21 0.72 2.63
CA PRO A 58 7.41 -0.71 2.43
C PRO A 58 7.69 -1.48 3.71
N LEU A 59 8.41 -0.89 4.68
CA LEU A 59 8.57 -1.54 5.99
C LEU A 59 7.23 -1.67 6.73
N ARG A 60 6.38 -0.64 6.67
CA ARG A 60 5.06 -0.67 7.32
C ARG A 60 4.21 -1.80 6.79
N GLU A 61 4.13 -1.93 5.46
CA GLU A 61 3.32 -2.97 4.83
C GLU A 61 3.92 -4.35 5.08
N ALA A 62 5.23 -4.53 4.91
CA ALA A 62 5.87 -5.82 5.18
C ALA A 62 5.73 -6.26 6.64
N LEU A 63 5.78 -5.32 7.60
CA LEU A 63 5.56 -5.62 9.01
C LEU A 63 4.12 -6.05 9.27
N ARG A 64 3.13 -5.37 8.68
CA ARG A 64 1.70 -5.71 8.79
C ARG A 64 1.38 -7.06 8.15
N ASP A 65 1.86 -7.31 6.95
CA ASP A 65 1.65 -8.56 6.21
C ASP A 65 2.23 -9.77 6.96
N ALA A 66 3.37 -9.57 7.63
CA ALA A 66 3.96 -10.59 8.50
C ALA A 66 3.26 -10.72 9.86
N GLY A 67 2.26 -9.88 10.15
CA GLY A 67 1.57 -9.82 11.44
C GLY A 67 2.46 -9.35 12.60
N GLY A 68 3.52 -8.61 12.29
CA GLY A 68 4.40 -7.96 13.25
C GLY A 68 3.83 -6.66 13.80
N ARG A 69 4.45 -6.14 14.86
CA ARG A 69 4.06 -4.90 15.56
C ARG A 69 5.19 -3.91 15.63
N TRP A 70 4.83 -2.64 15.77
CA TRP A 70 5.79 -1.57 16.02
C TRP A 70 5.70 -1.15 17.48
N VAL A 71 6.60 -1.61 18.34
CA VAL A 71 6.59 -1.24 19.77
C VAL A 71 7.38 0.05 19.97
N VAL A 72 6.69 1.11 20.39
CA VAL A 72 7.28 2.43 20.57
C VAL A 72 7.44 2.73 22.05
N ARG A 73 8.69 2.96 22.46
CA ARG A 73 9.07 3.36 23.81
C ARG A 73 8.96 4.88 23.95
N GLY A 74 8.03 5.34 24.79
CA GLY A 74 7.88 6.74 25.14
C GLY A 74 9.02 7.22 26.04
N THR A 75 9.25 8.54 26.03
CA THR A 75 10.21 9.20 26.93
C THR A 75 9.90 9.03 28.42
N ASP A 76 8.64 8.72 28.76
CA ASP A 76 8.15 8.41 30.11
C ASP A 76 8.26 6.91 30.46
N GLY A 77 8.86 6.09 29.60
CA GLY A 77 9.02 4.65 29.79
C GLY A 77 7.77 3.83 29.41
N THR A 78 6.69 4.47 28.97
CA THR A 78 5.49 3.75 28.51
C THR A 78 5.72 3.06 27.17
N LEU A 79 5.02 1.96 26.92
CA LEU A 79 5.03 1.26 25.65
C LEU A 79 3.67 1.38 24.96
N ARG A 80 3.71 1.53 23.65
CA ARG A 80 2.52 1.45 22.79
C ARG A 80 2.84 0.80 21.47
N ASP A 81 1.84 0.29 20.77
CA ASP A 81 1.96 -0.03 19.36
C ASP A 81 1.90 1.27 18.54
N GLY A 82 2.88 1.48 17.65
CA GLY A 82 2.96 2.62 16.74
C GLY A 82 2.08 2.45 15.49
N LEU A 83 1.51 1.27 15.25
CA LEU A 83 0.59 1.03 14.14
C LEU A 83 -0.86 1.37 14.48
N ASP A 84 -1.35 0.97 15.67
CA ASP A 84 -2.74 1.14 16.11
C ASP A 84 -2.92 1.94 17.41
N GLY A 85 -1.82 2.30 18.09
CA GLY A 85 -1.83 3.10 19.31
C GLY A 85 -2.11 2.35 20.60
N ARG A 86 -2.32 1.03 20.56
CA ARG A 86 -2.59 0.19 21.74
C ARG A 86 -1.54 0.39 22.83
N ARG A 87 -1.96 0.53 24.08
CA ARG A 87 -1.05 0.51 25.24
C ARG A 87 -0.51 -0.89 25.48
N LEU A 88 0.79 -1.01 25.73
CA LEU A 88 1.46 -2.27 26.03
C LEU A 88 2.05 -2.20 27.44
N ALA A 89 1.88 -3.24 28.25
CA ALA A 89 2.56 -3.33 29.55
C ALA A 89 3.99 -3.90 29.38
N SER A 90 4.20 -4.72 28.34
CA SER A 90 5.49 -5.29 27.99
C SER A 90 5.65 -5.47 26.48
N ILE A 91 6.88 -5.73 26.01
CA ILE A 91 7.14 -6.08 24.59
C ILE A 91 6.41 -7.39 24.20
N ALA A 92 6.22 -8.32 25.15
CA ALA A 92 5.54 -9.60 24.87
C ALA A 92 4.06 -9.41 24.49
N ASP A 93 3.45 -8.30 24.94
CA ASP A 93 2.04 -7.99 24.65
C ASP A 93 1.82 -7.63 23.17
N ALA A 94 2.89 -7.42 22.39
CA ALA A 94 2.81 -7.21 20.94
C ALA A 94 2.16 -8.39 20.19
N ALA A 95 2.14 -9.59 20.77
CA ALA A 95 1.42 -10.71 20.17
C ALA A 95 -0.11 -10.56 20.24
N ASP A 96 -0.64 -9.65 21.08
CA ASP A 96 -2.08 -9.43 21.20
C ASP A 96 -2.66 -8.79 19.93
N ARG A 97 -3.71 -9.42 19.41
CA ARG A 97 -4.45 -9.01 18.20
C ARG A 97 -5.91 -8.69 18.48
N THR A 98 -6.30 -8.66 19.76
CA THR A 98 -7.67 -8.33 20.16
C THR A 98 -8.02 -6.94 19.63
N PRO A 99 -9.12 -6.74 18.89
CA PRO A 99 -9.51 -5.42 18.42
C PRO A 99 -9.67 -4.43 19.59
N LEU A 100 -9.22 -3.20 19.40
CA LEU A 100 -9.42 -2.11 20.37
C LEU A 100 -10.92 -1.82 20.48
N LYS A 101 -11.43 -1.74 21.72
CA LYS A 101 -12.87 -1.52 21.97
C LYS A 101 -13.15 -0.21 22.67
N HIS A 102 -12.17 0.31 23.42
CA HIS A 102 -12.32 1.51 24.21
C HIS A 102 -11.21 2.50 23.89
N ALA A 103 -11.55 3.80 23.92
CA ALA A 103 -10.56 4.86 23.70
C ALA A 103 -9.43 4.81 24.75
N ASP A 104 -9.70 4.31 25.96
CA ASP A 104 -8.71 4.17 27.03
C ASP A 104 -7.62 3.13 26.71
N ASP A 105 -7.89 2.18 25.82
CA ASP A 105 -6.92 1.20 25.33
C ASP A 105 -5.84 1.85 24.45
N VAL A 106 -6.10 3.07 23.96
CA VAL A 106 -5.20 3.85 23.10
C VAL A 106 -4.33 4.77 23.94
N ALA A 107 -3.04 4.82 23.62
CA ALA A 107 -2.11 5.71 24.28
C ALA A 107 -2.36 7.17 23.84
N VAL A 108 -2.50 8.09 24.80
CA VAL A 108 -2.72 9.52 24.52
C VAL A 108 -1.63 10.12 23.61
N ARG A 109 -0.38 9.64 23.74
CA ARG A 109 0.72 10.06 22.86
C ARG A 109 0.49 9.71 21.39
N PHE A 110 -0.22 8.62 21.09
CA PHE A 110 -0.59 8.25 19.73
C PHE A 110 -1.60 9.22 19.14
N LEU A 111 -2.49 9.79 19.94
CA LEU A 111 -3.51 10.75 19.48
C LEU A 111 -2.99 12.18 19.27
N ARG A 112 -1.67 12.39 19.37
CA ARG A 112 -1.08 13.72 19.19
C ARG A 112 -1.17 14.12 17.71
N PRO A 113 -1.74 15.30 17.40
CA PRO A 113 -1.82 15.76 16.02
C PRO A 113 -0.42 16.09 15.50
N VAL A 114 -0.16 15.72 14.25
CA VAL A 114 1.02 16.13 13.49
C VAL A 114 0.54 16.94 12.28
N PRO A 115 1.08 18.15 12.06
CA PRO A 115 0.72 18.96 10.89
C PRO A 115 0.99 18.19 9.60
N ALA A 116 0.02 18.23 8.69
CA ALA A 116 0.21 17.69 7.35
C ALA A 116 1.05 18.65 6.50
N GLU A 117 2.04 18.09 5.82
CA GLU A 117 2.95 18.82 4.94
C GLU A 117 2.62 18.55 3.46
N SER A 118 1.89 17.46 3.17
CA SER A 118 1.53 17.07 1.82
C SER A 118 0.20 16.32 1.77
N VAL A 119 -0.50 16.43 0.64
CA VAL A 119 -1.52 15.48 0.22
C VAL A 119 -0.82 14.25 -0.36
N GLN A 120 -1.19 13.08 0.15
CA GLN A 120 -0.66 11.80 -0.28
C GLN A 120 -1.75 10.97 -0.95
N LEU A 121 -1.41 10.30 -2.05
CA LEU A 121 -2.22 9.28 -2.69
C LEU A 121 -1.69 7.90 -2.35
N LEU A 122 -2.56 7.03 -1.86
CA LEU A 122 -2.32 5.60 -1.71
C LEU A 122 -2.97 4.91 -2.90
N ILE A 123 -2.18 4.27 -3.73
CA ILE A 123 -2.62 3.67 -4.98
C ILE A 123 -2.34 2.18 -4.90
N SER A 124 -3.36 1.35 -5.14
CA SER A 124 -3.19 -0.07 -5.42
C SER A 124 -3.74 -0.34 -6.81
N GLN A 125 -2.93 -0.86 -7.71
CA GLN A 125 -3.32 -1.20 -9.06
C GLN A 125 -2.79 -2.57 -9.46
N SER A 126 -3.68 -3.47 -9.87
CA SER A 126 -3.34 -4.77 -10.42
C SER A 126 -3.57 -4.79 -11.94
N VAL A 127 -2.60 -5.30 -12.68
CA VAL A 127 -2.69 -5.48 -14.13
C VAL A 127 -2.28 -6.91 -14.50
N ARG A 128 -2.81 -7.39 -15.63
CA ARG A 128 -2.43 -8.67 -16.21
C ARG A 128 -1.59 -8.48 -17.45
N HIS A 129 -0.50 -9.23 -17.52
CA HIS A 129 0.36 -9.36 -18.68
C HIS A 129 0.22 -10.75 -19.29
N LYS A 130 0.48 -10.83 -20.60
CA LYS A 130 0.75 -12.13 -21.23
C LYS A 130 2.04 -12.68 -20.66
N ALA A 131 2.11 -13.99 -20.44
CA ALA A 131 3.37 -14.66 -20.13
C ALA A 131 4.15 -14.90 -21.43
N ALA A 132 4.84 -13.87 -21.92
CA ALA A 132 5.62 -13.89 -23.16
C ALA A 132 7.02 -13.33 -22.92
N ASP A 133 7.99 -13.72 -23.75
CA ASP A 133 9.38 -13.26 -23.62
C ASP A 133 9.53 -11.75 -23.82
N THR A 134 8.59 -11.14 -24.55
CA THR A 134 8.50 -9.69 -24.81
C THR A 134 7.83 -8.91 -23.69
N THR A 135 7.31 -9.57 -22.66
CA THR A 135 6.65 -8.89 -21.53
C THR A 135 7.66 -8.10 -20.71
N LEU A 136 7.36 -6.82 -20.47
CA LEU A 136 8.13 -5.89 -19.67
C LEU A 136 7.28 -5.34 -18.53
N LEU A 137 7.74 -5.52 -17.30
CA LEU A 137 7.08 -5.09 -16.07
C LEU A 137 7.36 -3.61 -15.75
N GLY A 138 6.65 -3.05 -14.78
CA GLY A 138 6.87 -1.71 -14.23
C GLY A 138 6.21 -0.57 -15.01
N ALA A 139 5.48 -0.85 -16.08
CA ALA A 139 4.76 0.18 -16.84
C ALA A 139 3.72 0.92 -16.00
N THR A 140 3.06 0.20 -15.09
CA THR A 140 2.05 0.75 -14.18
C THR A 140 2.66 1.81 -13.26
N ALA A 141 3.82 1.49 -12.66
CA ALA A 141 4.55 2.41 -11.80
C ALA A 141 5.06 3.63 -12.55
N GLU A 142 5.58 3.46 -13.78
CA GLU A 142 5.96 4.59 -14.64
C GLU A 142 4.80 5.51 -14.95
N LEU A 143 3.64 4.97 -15.32
CA LEU A 143 2.47 5.76 -15.66
C LEU A 143 2.02 6.62 -14.48
N PHE A 144 1.81 6.02 -13.31
CA PHE A 144 1.39 6.80 -12.12
C PHE A 144 2.44 7.82 -11.69
N ALA A 145 3.73 7.45 -11.69
CA ALA A 145 4.79 8.37 -11.35
C ALA A 145 4.83 9.56 -12.32
N GLN A 146 4.79 9.29 -13.63
CA GLN A 146 4.87 10.30 -14.67
C GLN A 146 3.67 11.24 -14.63
N GLU A 147 2.45 10.73 -14.49
CA GLU A 147 1.24 11.55 -14.49
C GLU A 147 1.06 12.35 -13.20
N LEU A 148 1.43 11.79 -12.05
CA LEU A 148 1.17 12.42 -10.75
C LEU A 148 2.33 13.27 -10.24
N THR A 149 3.56 12.95 -10.64
CA THR A 149 4.77 13.68 -10.20
C THR A 149 5.48 14.37 -11.36
N GLY A 150 5.23 13.97 -12.61
CA GLY A 150 5.92 14.52 -13.78
C GLY A 150 7.25 13.82 -14.11
N ALA A 151 7.59 12.73 -13.41
CA ALA A 151 8.79 11.93 -13.68
C ALA A 151 8.52 10.44 -13.45
N VAL A 152 9.23 9.58 -14.17
CA VAL A 152 9.30 8.14 -13.87
C VAL A 152 9.98 7.89 -12.51
N PRO A 153 9.83 6.70 -11.90
CA PRO A 153 10.57 6.38 -10.68
C PRO A 153 12.07 6.55 -10.88
N SER A 154 12.77 6.92 -9.81
CA SER A 154 14.21 7.14 -9.83
C SER A 154 15.00 5.86 -9.58
N GLY A 155 14.44 4.94 -8.78
CA GLY A 155 15.14 3.73 -8.39
C GLY A 155 14.21 2.58 -7.98
N TRP A 156 14.83 1.39 -7.89
CA TRP A 156 14.20 0.16 -7.42
C TRP A 156 15.21 -0.72 -6.67
N GLY A 157 14.72 -1.73 -5.96
CA GLY A 157 15.55 -2.70 -5.24
C GLY A 157 14.76 -3.86 -4.68
N ALA A 158 15.42 -4.94 -4.28
CA ALA A 158 14.75 -6.05 -3.57
C ALA A 158 14.39 -5.70 -2.12
N HIS A 159 15.03 -4.64 -1.59
CA HIS A 159 14.87 -4.09 -0.26
C HIS A 159 15.16 -2.59 -0.33
N GLU A 160 14.90 -1.88 0.76
CA GLU A 160 15.28 -0.47 0.89
C GLU A 160 16.71 -0.34 1.43
N PRO A 161 17.47 0.71 1.04
CA PRO A 161 17.10 1.73 0.05
C PRO A 161 17.11 1.17 -1.39
N ALA A 162 16.27 1.75 -2.25
CA ALA A 162 16.15 1.38 -3.66
C ALA A 162 17.36 1.89 -4.48
N VAL A 163 18.53 1.28 -4.28
CA VAL A 163 19.82 1.77 -4.80
C VAL A 163 20.02 1.59 -6.30
N SER A 164 19.25 0.73 -6.97
CA SER A 164 19.37 0.53 -8.41
C SER A 164 18.62 1.63 -9.15
N THR A 165 19.24 2.25 -10.15
CA THR A 165 18.52 3.15 -11.06
C THR A 165 17.33 2.43 -11.70
N TRP A 166 16.23 3.15 -11.88
CA TRP A 166 15.03 2.61 -12.52
C TRP A 166 15.34 1.99 -13.89
N ASP A 167 15.16 0.67 -13.99
CA ASP A 167 15.39 -0.11 -15.20
C ASP A 167 14.40 -1.29 -15.22
N ARG A 168 13.36 -1.13 -16.03
CA ARG A 168 12.31 -2.14 -16.20
C ARG A 168 12.81 -3.46 -16.77
N THR A 169 13.89 -3.43 -17.57
CA THR A 169 14.48 -4.63 -18.16
C THR A 169 15.10 -5.48 -17.06
N ARG A 170 15.94 -4.87 -16.22
CA ARG A 170 16.57 -5.57 -15.08
C ARG A 170 15.57 -6.03 -14.03
N LEU A 171 14.56 -5.21 -13.75
CA LEU A 171 13.45 -5.61 -12.87
C LEU A 171 12.73 -6.85 -13.42
N THR A 172 12.42 -6.85 -14.72
CA THR A 172 11.76 -7.97 -15.39
C THR A 172 12.64 -9.22 -15.42
N GLU A 173 13.95 -9.09 -15.64
CA GLU A 173 14.91 -10.20 -15.56
C GLU A 173 14.97 -10.82 -14.16
N LEU A 174 14.95 -10.00 -13.10
CA LEU A 174 14.90 -10.49 -11.72
C LEU A 174 13.63 -11.31 -11.49
N ALA A 175 12.46 -10.76 -11.85
CA ALA A 175 11.19 -11.47 -11.72
C ALA A 175 11.21 -12.79 -12.50
N ARG A 176 11.69 -12.77 -13.75
CA ARG A 176 11.81 -13.95 -14.61
C ARG A 176 12.70 -15.03 -14.01
N LYS A 177 13.85 -14.67 -13.41
CA LYS A 177 14.77 -15.61 -12.75
C LYS A 177 14.16 -16.30 -11.53
N ARG A 178 13.21 -15.66 -10.86
CA ARG A 178 12.55 -16.18 -9.65
C ARG A 178 11.29 -16.99 -9.96
N MET A 179 10.73 -16.88 -11.16
CA MET A 179 9.53 -17.63 -11.56
C MET A 179 9.71 -19.14 -11.34
N PRO A 180 8.67 -19.84 -10.85
CA PRO A 180 7.30 -19.37 -10.62
C PRO A 180 7.09 -18.64 -9.28
N ASN A 181 8.13 -18.48 -8.45
CA ASN A 181 7.98 -17.79 -7.17
C ASN A 181 7.68 -16.30 -7.37
N GLU A 182 6.89 -15.76 -6.46
CA GLU A 182 6.56 -14.34 -6.44
C GLU A 182 7.82 -13.49 -6.28
N THR A 183 7.81 -12.32 -6.90
CA THR A 183 8.87 -11.31 -6.75
C THR A 183 8.26 -10.01 -6.29
N VAL A 184 8.72 -9.51 -5.14
CA VAL A 184 8.42 -8.15 -4.65
C VAL A 184 9.68 -7.30 -4.78
N VAL A 185 9.54 -6.09 -5.32
CA VAL A 185 10.59 -5.08 -5.38
C VAL A 185 10.06 -3.75 -4.86
N MET A 186 10.96 -2.98 -4.25
CA MET A 186 10.72 -1.61 -3.82
C MET A 186 10.86 -0.67 -5.01
N VAL A 187 10.06 0.39 -5.01
CA VAL A 187 10.08 1.47 -6.02
C VAL A 187 10.22 2.80 -5.29
N ALA A 188 11.08 3.70 -5.79
CA ALA A 188 11.31 5.00 -5.18
C ALA A 188 11.43 6.12 -6.22
N GLY A 189 10.81 7.27 -5.94
CA GLY A 189 11.02 8.55 -6.63
C GLY A 189 12.19 9.35 -6.04
N SER A 190 12.40 10.57 -6.53
CA SER A 190 13.37 11.51 -5.94
C SER A 190 12.73 12.35 -4.83
N PRO A 191 13.52 13.03 -3.98
CA PRO A 191 12.98 13.96 -2.98
C PRO A 191 12.09 15.08 -3.56
N GLU A 192 12.35 15.52 -4.80
CA GLU A 192 11.57 16.53 -5.51
C GLU A 192 10.30 15.95 -6.15
N ARG A 193 10.20 14.62 -6.24
CA ARG A 193 9.12 13.84 -6.85
C ARG A 193 8.74 12.69 -5.90
N PRO A 194 8.17 12.99 -4.72
CA PRO A 194 8.00 12.02 -3.66
C PRO A 194 7.10 10.87 -4.10
N LEU A 195 7.70 9.68 -4.19
CA LEU A 195 7.02 8.43 -4.49
C LEU A 195 7.77 7.29 -3.79
N ILE A 196 7.04 6.38 -3.18
CA ILE A 196 7.59 5.16 -2.60
C ILE A 196 6.56 4.05 -2.70
N GLY A 197 6.98 2.81 -2.90
CA GLY A 197 6.03 1.74 -3.10
C GLY A 197 6.65 0.37 -3.31
N THR A 198 5.80 -0.56 -3.70
CA THR A 198 6.17 -1.93 -4.04
C THR A 198 5.57 -2.32 -5.39
N LEU A 199 6.28 -3.20 -6.09
CA LEU A 199 5.78 -3.92 -7.26
C LEU A 199 5.90 -5.40 -6.95
N ARG A 200 4.76 -6.08 -6.94
CA ARG A 200 4.63 -7.52 -6.73
C ARG A 200 4.30 -8.17 -8.06
N THR A 201 5.02 -9.24 -8.41
CA THR A 201 4.78 -10.00 -9.63
C THR A 201 4.60 -11.47 -9.31
N ALA A 202 3.47 -12.02 -9.75
CA ALA A 202 3.10 -13.42 -9.53
C ALA A 202 2.67 -14.09 -10.84
N ARG A 203 3.09 -15.36 -11.03
CA ARG A 203 2.60 -16.20 -12.12
C ARG A 203 1.22 -16.75 -11.75
N THR A 204 0.25 -16.59 -12.64
CA THR A 204 -1.10 -17.15 -12.47
C THR A 204 -1.47 -18.05 -13.65
N GLU A 205 -2.58 -18.78 -13.52
CA GLU A 205 -3.12 -19.59 -14.62
C GLU A 205 -3.50 -18.72 -15.84
N SER A 206 -3.88 -17.46 -15.60
CA SER A 206 -4.29 -16.52 -16.64
C SER A 206 -3.14 -15.71 -17.24
N GLY A 207 -1.91 -15.87 -16.75
CA GLY A 207 -0.74 -15.17 -17.26
C GLY A 207 0.21 -14.72 -16.15
N LEU A 208 0.64 -13.46 -16.22
CA LEU A 208 1.48 -12.83 -15.22
C LEU A 208 0.72 -11.65 -14.63
N GLU A 209 0.59 -11.57 -13.32
CA GLU A 209 -0.08 -10.46 -12.65
C GLU A 209 0.97 -9.58 -11.97
N GLU A 210 0.82 -8.26 -12.18
CA GLU A 210 1.64 -7.23 -11.55
C GLU A 210 0.72 -6.39 -10.68
N THR A 211 1.00 -6.36 -9.38
CA THR A 211 0.33 -5.48 -8.41
C THR A 211 1.29 -4.39 -7.99
N THR A 212 0.92 -3.15 -8.28
CA THR A 212 1.68 -1.94 -7.95
C THR A 212 0.99 -1.23 -6.79
N GLN A 213 1.72 -1.04 -5.70
CA GLN A 213 1.28 -0.25 -4.55
C GLN A 213 2.19 0.96 -4.37
N LEU A 214 1.62 2.16 -4.41
CA LEU A 214 2.38 3.40 -4.34
C LEU A 214 1.78 4.33 -3.29
N LEU A 215 2.67 4.98 -2.56
CA LEU A 215 2.41 6.21 -1.82
C LEU A 215 3.06 7.36 -2.59
N VAL A 216 2.27 8.35 -2.98
CA VAL A 216 2.73 9.46 -3.84
C VAL A 216 2.38 10.79 -3.18
N GLY A 217 3.35 11.69 -3.04
CA GLY A 217 3.10 13.07 -2.61
C GLY A 217 2.73 13.94 -3.80
N ILE A 218 1.56 14.56 -3.78
CA ILE A 218 1.00 15.31 -4.93
C ILE A 218 0.92 16.83 -4.71
N GLY A 219 1.55 17.34 -3.65
CA GLY A 219 1.62 18.77 -3.34
C GLY A 219 1.21 19.08 -1.90
N GLU A 220 1.24 20.37 -1.54
CA GLU A 220 0.81 20.86 -0.23
C GLU A 220 -0.72 20.81 -0.08
N PRO A 221 -1.25 20.66 1.14
CA PRO A 221 -2.69 20.73 1.40
C PRO A 221 -3.31 22.03 0.86
N GLY A 222 -4.39 21.91 0.09
CA GLY A 222 -5.09 23.06 -0.51
C GLY A 222 -4.44 23.67 -1.75
N SER A 223 -3.29 23.15 -2.20
CA SER A 223 -2.62 23.64 -3.41
C SER A 223 -3.35 23.23 -4.70
N ASP A 224 -3.24 24.07 -5.74
CA ASP A 224 -3.79 23.76 -7.07
C ASP A 224 -3.09 22.56 -7.72
N GLN A 225 -1.83 22.29 -7.37
CA GLN A 225 -1.10 21.10 -7.79
C GLN A 225 -1.81 19.82 -7.29
N ALA A 226 -2.13 19.76 -6.00
CA ALA A 226 -2.80 18.59 -5.42
C ALA A 226 -4.20 18.39 -6.02
N ARG A 227 -4.96 19.47 -6.23
CA ARG A 227 -6.28 19.42 -6.89
C ARG A 227 -6.18 18.89 -8.31
N THR A 228 -5.25 19.43 -9.10
CA THR A 228 -5.01 19.02 -10.50
C THR A 228 -4.64 17.55 -10.58
N ALA A 229 -3.77 17.06 -9.68
CA ALA A 229 -3.39 15.66 -9.63
C ALA A 229 -4.58 14.73 -9.36
N ILE A 230 -5.46 15.10 -8.42
CA ILE A 230 -6.68 14.33 -8.11
C ILE A 230 -7.66 14.35 -9.28
N ASP A 231 -7.89 15.52 -9.88
CA ASP A 231 -8.80 15.67 -11.02
C ASP A 231 -8.31 14.92 -12.27
N SER A 232 -7.00 14.64 -12.36
CA SER A 232 -6.39 13.87 -13.44
C SER A 232 -6.62 12.35 -13.34
N LEU A 233 -6.96 11.82 -12.16
CA LEU A 233 -7.06 10.36 -11.91
C LEU A 233 -7.90 9.61 -12.95
N PRO A 234 -9.09 10.09 -13.38
CA PRO A 234 -9.87 9.41 -14.41
C PRO A 234 -9.11 9.24 -15.74
N SER A 235 -8.33 10.26 -16.13
CA SER A 235 -7.52 10.24 -17.35
C SER A 235 -6.33 9.29 -17.20
N VAL A 236 -5.68 9.24 -16.03
CA VAL A 236 -4.59 8.30 -15.74
C VAL A 236 -5.09 6.85 -15.87
N PHE A 237 -6.25 6.52 -15.31
CA PHE A 237 -6.84 5.19 -15.44
C PHE A 237 -7.31 4.88 -16.87
N ALA A 238 -7.80 5.87 -17.61
CA ALA A 238 -8.12 5.70 -19.03
C ALA A 238 -6.86 5.39 -19.87
N ALA A 239 -5.74 6.05 -19.60
CA ALA A 239 -4.45 5.76 -20.21
C ALA A 239 -3.97 4.35 -19.85
N LEU A 240 -4.05 3.96 -18.57
CA LEU A 240 -3.73 2.61 -18.12
C LEU A 240 -4.52 1.54 -18.89
N ALA A 241 -5.84 1.70 -18.98
CA ALA A 241 -6.73 0.77 -19.66
C ALA A 241 -6.54 0.73 -21.19
N THR A 242 -5.88 1.74 -21.77
CA THR A 242 -5.53 1.78 -23.20
C THR A 242 -4.30 0.93 -23.49
N HIS A 243 -3.31 0.94 -22.59
CA HIS A 243 -2.00 0.32 -22.80
C HIS A 243 -1.82 -1.02 -22.09
N GLN A 244 -2.58 -1.30 -21.04
CA GLN A 244 -2.48 -2.50 -20.22
C GLN A 244 -3.85 -3.16 -20.03
N MET A 245 -3.85 -4.37 -19.45
CA MET A 245 -5.09 -5.05 -19.04
C MET A 245 -5.26 -4.88 -17.53
N PRO A 246 -5.89 -3.79 -17.04
CA PRO A 246 -6.16 -3.65 -15.62
C PRO A 246 -7.09 -4.75 -15.14
N LEU A 247 -6.92 -5.15 -13.88
CA LEU A 247 -7.82 -6.06 -13.16
C LEU A 247 -8.64 -5.28 -12.15
N PHE A 248 -7.96 -4.58 -11.26
CA PHE A 248 -8.56 -3.76 -10.20
C PHE A 248 -7.65 -2.59 -9.85
N GLY A 249 -8.22 -1.45 -9.48
CA GLY A 249 -7.49 -0.29 -8.97
C GLY A 249 -8.27 0.44 -7.90
N LEU A 250 -7.58 0.96 -6.88
CA LEU A 250 -8.15 1.83 -5.86
C LEU A 250 -7.15 2.95 -5.54
N VAL A 251 -7.66 4.18 -5.50
CA VAL A 251 -6.91 5.36 -5.05
C VAL A 251 -7.61 5.94 -3.84
N MET A 252 -6.84 6.09 -2.77
CA MET A 252 -7.26 6.80 -1.57
C MET A 252 -6.39 8.04 -1.39
N GLY A 253 -6.98 9.13 -0.90
CA GLY A 253 -6.28 10.37 -0.57
C GLY A 253 -6.23 10.61 0.92
N ARG A 254 -5.12 11.16 1.42
CA ARG A 254 -5.01 11.61 2.81
C ARG A 254 -4.05 12.78 2.95
N HIS A 255 -4.08 13.40 4.11
CA HIS A 255 -3.08 14.38 4.54
C HIS A 255 -1.95 13.66 5.30
N GLY A 256 -0.70 14.01 5.03
CA GLY A 256 0.45 13.36 5.64
C GLY A 256 1.76 14.14 5.50
N ARG A 257 2.88 13.47 5.77
CA ARG A 257 4.24 14.04 5.68
C ARG A 257 4.72 14.17 4.23
N ARG A 258 5.59 15.13 3.96
CA ARG A 258 6.14 15.32 2.60
C ARG A 258 7.12 14.22 2.21
N ASP A 259 7.85 13.66 3.18
CA ASP A 259 8.83 12.59 2.97
C ASP A 259 8.23 11.18 2.92
N LEU A 260 6.90 11.07 2.93
CA LEU A 260 6.17 9.80 2.78
C LEU A 260 6.46 8.77 3.88
N THR A 261 7.03 9.20 5.01
CA THR A 261 7.23 8.36 6.19
C THR A 261 6.03 8.43 7.14
N PHE A 262 5.92 7.39 7.97
CA PHE A 262 4.84 7.15 8.91
C PHE A 262 5.32 7.38 10.34
N PRO A 263 4.81 8.40 11.05
CA PRO A 263 5.16 8.61 12.44
C PRO A 263 4.41 7.62 13.36
N SER A 264 4.84 7.53 14.63
CA SER A 264 4.21 6.68 15.66
C SER A 264 2.99 7.34 16.33
N VAL A 265 2.17 8.02 15.51
CA VAL A 265 0.94 8.72 15.91
C VAL A 265 -0.19 8.40 14.93
N LEU A 266 -1.42 8.70 15.34
CA LEU A 266 -2.61 8.56 14.52
C LEU A 266 -2.50 9.49 13.31
N GLU A 267 -2.53 8.88 12.13
CA GLU A 267 -2.55 9.60 10.86
C GLU A 267 -3.99 9.97 10.48
N ALA A 268 -4.12 10.98 9.61
CA ALA A 268 -5.41 11.30 9.02
C ALA A 268 -5.95 10.07 8.26
N PRO A 269 -7.21 9.65 8.52
CA PRO A 269 -7.79 8.53 7.81
C PRO A 269 -7.87 8.86 6.31
N PRO A 270 -7.56 7.90 5.43
CA PRO A 270 -7.67 8.12 4.00
C PRO A 270 -9.14 8.11 3.55
N THR A 271 -9.43 8.84 2.47
CA THR A 271 -10.75 8.84 1.82
C THR A 271 -10.66 8.27 0.40
N PRO A 272 -11.63 7.45 -0.04
CA PRO A 272 -11.64 6.94 -1.41
C PRO A 272 -11.81 8.06 -2.44
N LEU A 273 -10.96 8.05 -3.48
CA LEU A 273 -11.01 9.03 -4.57
C LEU A 273 -11.49 8.40 -5.88
N GLY A 274 -11.06 7.17 -6.17
CA GLY A 274 -11.45 6.47 -7.39
C GLY A 274 -11.22 4.98 -7.32
N LEU A 275 -12.09 4.22 -7.98
CA LEU A 275 -11.98 2.77 -8.13
C LEU A 275 -12.02 2.40 -9.61
N LEU A 276 -11.13 1.52 -10.04
CA LEU A 276 -11.11 0.93 -11.38
C LEU A 276 -11.48 -0.54 -11.29
N MET A 277 -12.54 -0.93 -12.00
CA MET A 277 -12.79 -2.32 -12.35
C MET A 277 -12.35 -2.59 -13.77
N GLY A 278 -11.35 -3.45 -13.91
CA GLY A 278 -10.79 -3.81 -15.20
C GLY A 278 -11.73 -4.67 -16.06
N PRO A 279 -11.48 -4.77 -17.38
CA PRO A 279 -12.34 -5.53 -18.28
C PRO A 279 -12.55 -7.01 -17.93
N PRO A 280 -11.56 -7.76 -17.39
CA PRO A 280 -11.79 -9.12 -16.91
C PRO A 280 -12.86 -9.17 -15.82
N GLY A 281 -12.81 -8.26 -14.83
CA GLY A 281 -13.79 -8.17 -13.75
C GLY A 281 -15.19 -7.77 -14.24
N VAL A 282 -15.29 -6.76 -15.11
CA VAL A 282 -16.57 -6.35 -15.72
C VAL A 282 -17.25 -7.53 -16.42
N ARG A 283 -16.48 -8.32 -17.19
CA ARG A 283 -16.99 -9.47 -17.93
C ARG A 283 -17.36 -10.64 -17.02
N GLU A 284 -16.48 -11.00 -16.09
CA GLU A 284 -16.68 -12.15 -15.20
C GLU A 284 -17.90 -11.98 -14.29
N LEU A 285 -18.13 -10.75 -13.83
CA LEU A 285 -19.25 -10.40 -12.96
C LEU A 285 -20.52 -10.02 -13.72
N GLY A 286 -20.47 -9.96 -15.05
CA GLY A 286 -21.61 -9.58 -15.89
C GLY A 286 -22.15 -8.19 -15.57
N LEU A 287 -21.27 -7.23 -15.26
CA LEU A 287 -21.70 -5.92 -14.76
C LEU A 287 -22.50 -5.13 -15.81
N PRO A 288 -23.65 -4.54 -15.44
CA PRO A 288 -24.48 -3.76 -16.36
C PRO A 288 -23.87 -2.38 -16.60
N VAL A 289 -22.96 -2.28 -17.57
CA VAL A 289 -22.16 -1.07 -17.89
C VAL A 289 -23.03 0.19 -18.01
N ASP A 290 -24.11 0.13 -18.79
CA ASP A 290 -24.98 1.29 -19.03
C ASP A 290 -25.70 1.74 -17.73
N GLU A 291 -26.16 0.78 -16.92
CA GLU A 291 -26.81 1.07 -15.64
C GLU A 291 -25.81 1.68 -14.65
N LEU A 292 -24.61 1.12 -14.52
CA LEU A 292 -23.59 1.62 -13.60
C LEU A 292 -23.07 3.01 -14.01
N THR A 293 -23.00 3.28 -15.32
CA THR A 293 -22.69 4.60 -15.86
C THR A 293 -23.77 5.62 -15.47
N ALA A 294 -25.05 5.27 -15.64
CA ALA A 294 -26.17 6.16 -15.33
C ALA A 294 -26.38 6.36 -13.82
N ARG A 295 -26.27 5.28 -13.02
CA ARG A 295 -26.61 5.27 -11.60
C ARG A 295 -25.46 5.73 -10.70
N LEU A 296 -24.22 5.32 -11.02
CA LEU A 296 -23.04 5.55 -10.18
C LEU A 296 -22.02 6.48 -10.83
N GLY A 297 -22.34 7.07 -11.99
CA GLY A 297 -21.42 7.97 -12.70
C GLY A 297 -20.14 7.28 -13.17
N ALA A 298 -20.18 5.95 -13.36
CA ALA A 298 -19.05 5.20 -13.86
C ALA A 298 -18.64 5.71 -15.25
N ARG A 299 -17.33 5.74 -15.51
CA ARG A 299 -16.76 6.10 -16.80
C ARG A 299 -16.25 4.83 -17.46
N VAL A 300 -16.68 4.58 -18.69
CA VAL A 300 -16.15 3.47 -19.49
C VAL A 300 -14.71 3.78 -19.88
N VAL A 301 -13.81 2.86 -19.56
CA VAL A 301 -12.39 2.91 -19.94
C VAL A 301 -11.99 1.68 -20.75
N GLY A 302 -10.84 1.74 -21.41
CA GLY A 302 -10.37 0.66 -22.27
C GLY A 302 -11.10 0.62 -23.61
N ARG A 303 -11.14 -0.57 -24.24
CA ARG A 303 -11.67 -0.72 -25.61
C ARG A 303 -13.18 -0.96 -25.57
N PRO A 304 -13.97 -0.47 -26.54
CA PRO A 304 -15.43 -0.68 -26.56
C PRO A 304 -15.87 -2.15 -26.48
N ARG A 305 -15.08 -3.08 -27.05
CA ARG A 305 -15.37 -4.53 -27.02
C ARG A 305 -14.96 -5.23 -25.72
N VAL A 306 -14.14 -4.59 -24.89
CA VAL A 306 -13.63 -5.13 -23.63
C VAL A 306 -13.59 -3.96 -22.62
N PRO A 307 -14.76 -3.48 -22.18
CA PRO A 307 -14.86 -2.28 -21.36
C PRO A 307 -14.38 -2.54 -19.93
N GLY A 308 -13.63 -1.61 -19.37
CA GLY A 308 -13.47 -1.43 -17.93
C GLY A 308 -14.35 -0.29 -17.43
N LEU A 309 -14.51 -0.17 -16.12
CA LEU A 309 -15.29 0.88 -15.46
C LEU A 309 -14.45 1.60 -14.42
N TYR A 310 -14.31 2.92 -14.56
CA TYR A 310 -13.76 3.79 -13.52
C TYR A 310 -14.90 4.48 -12.77
N PHE A 311 -14.91 4.35 -11.45
CA PHE A 311 -15.89 4.97 -10.56
C PHE A 311 -15.23 6.14 -9.83
N PRO A 312 -15.64 7.40 -10.09
CA PRO A 312 -15.26 8.51 -9.23
C PRO A 312 -15.98 8.36 -7.88
N LEU A 313 -15.25 8.49 -6.77
CA LEU A 313 -15.81 8.23 -5.44
C LEU A 313 -15.96 9.52 -4.63
N GLY A 314 -14.84 10.13 -4.26
CA GLY A 314 -14.79 11.32 -3.42
C GLY A 314 -13.77 12.34 -3.91
N THR A 315 -13.58 13.37 -3.10
CA THR A 315 -12.49 14.34 -3.21
C THR A 315 -11.84 14.50 -1.83
N LEU A 316 -10.82 15.34 -1.68
CA LEU A 316 -10.32 15.64 -0.32
C LEU A 316 -11.34 16.40 0.54
N ASP A 317 -12.24 17.15 -0.10
CA ASP A 317 -13.27 17.96 0.57
C ASP A 317 -14.61 17.21 0.74
N ARG A 318 -14.74 16.03 0.12
CA ARG A 318 -15.96 15.21 0.15
C ARG A 318 -15.60 13.75 0.30
N GLU A 319 -16.03 13.16 1.40
CA GLU A 319 -15.79 11.77 1.72
C GLU A 319 -16.30 10.82 0.63
N GLY A 320 -15.43 9.90 0.18
CA GLY A 320 -15.75 8.91 -0.85
C GLY A 320 -16.31 7.59 -0.33
N TRP A 321 -16.45 7.42 0.99
CA TRP A 321 -16.85 6.14 1.59
C TRP A 321 -18.25 5.69 1.17
N THR A 322 -19.24 6.57 1.27
CA THR A 322 -20.61 6.29 0.81
C THR A 322 -20.67 5.91 -0.67
N ALA A 323 -19.85 6.56 -1.51
CA ALA A 323 -19.76 6.22 -2.93
C ALA A 323 -19.07 4.87 -3.15
N LEU A 324 -18.02 4.57 -2.39
CA LEU A 324 -17.36 3.26 -2.42
C LEU A 324 -18.34 2.16 -2.04
N ASP A 325 -19.11 2.34 -0.97
CA ASP A 325 -20.11 1.36 -0.53
C ASP A 325 -21.17 1.09 -1.59
N ALA A 326 -21.69 2.14 -2.23
CA ALA A 326 -22.65 2.00 -3.32
C ALA A 326 -22.07 1.22 -4.52
N VAL A 327 -20.77 1.35 -4.78
CA VAL A 327 -20.05 0.58 -5.81
C VAL A 327 -19.85 -0.87 -5.37
N LEU A 328 -19.40 -1.11 -4.14
CA LEU A 328 -19.19 -2.46 -3.59
C LEU A 328 -20.50 -3.25 -3.53
N ASP A 329 -21.60 -2.62 -3.15
CA ASP A 329 -22.93 -3.23 -3.12
C ASP A 329 -23.43 -3.57 -4.54
N ALA A 330 -23.05 -2.77 -5.54
CA ALA A 330 -23.41 -3.02 -6.93
C ALA A 330 -22.59 -4.14 -7.59
N ILE A 331 -21.34 -4.34 -7.16
CA ILE A 331 -20.39 -5.29 -7.76
C ILE A 331 -20.31 -6.62 -6.96
N GLY A 332 -20.68 -6.58 -5.69
CA GLY A 332 -20.54 -7.68 -4.72
C GLY A 332 -19.19 -7.65 -4.00
N HIS A 333 -19.23 -7.54 -2.67
CA HIS A 333 -18.05 -7.44 -1.78
C HIS A 333 -17.02 -8.56 -1.98
N ASP A 334 -17.46 -9.80 -2.18
CA ASP A 334 -16.57 -10.96 -2.32
C ASP A 334 -15.76 -10.95 -3.63
N ASN A 335 -16.27 -10.27 -4.66
CA ASN A 335 -15.59 -10.16 -5.95
C ASN A 335 -14.44 -9.17 -5.88
N VAL A 336 -14.57 -8.12 -5.06
CA VAL A 336 -13.53 -7.12 -4.82
C VAL A 336 -12.38 -7.70 -3.99
N ARG A 337 -12.69 -8.50 -2.96
CA ARG A 337 -11.67 -9.23 -2.18
C ARG A 337 -10.81 -10.15 -3.06
N ARG A 338 -11.46 -10.91 -3.96
CA ARG A 338 -10.74 -11.79 -4.90
C ARG A 338 -9.84 -11.01 -5.86
N ALA A 339 -10.20 -9.78 -6.22
CA ALA A 339 -9.48 -8.96 -7.19
C ALA A 339 -8.31 -8.15 -6.59
N LEU A 340 -8.36 -7.84 -5.28
CA LEU A 340 -7.29 -7.12 -4.58
C LEU A 340 -6.13 -8.01 -4.11
N GLY A 341 -6.34 -9.33 -4.04
CA GLY A 341 -5.44 -10.25 -3.37
C GLY A 341 -5.46 -10.06 -1.85
N THR A 342 -5.04 -11.08 -1.11
CA THR A 342 -4.88 -11.01 0.36
C THR A 342 -3.62 -10.22 0.72
N GLY A 343 -3.69 -9.37 1.75
CA GLY A 343 -2.53 -8.63 2.31
C GLY A 343 -2.19 -7.35 1.54
N GLY A 344 -3.16 -6.45 1.40
CA GLY A 344 -2.91 -5.08 0.93
C GLY A 344 -3.39 -4.03 1.95
N PRO A 345 -2.93 -2.78 1.87
CA PRO A 345 -3.28 -1.70 2.81
C PRO A 345 -4.79 -1.41 2.86
N PHE A 346 -5.54 -1.95 1.89
CA PHE A 346 -6.96 -1.73 1.74
C PHE A 346 -7.82 -2.90 2.24
N GLU A 347 -7.25 -4.00 2.72
CA GLU A 347 -8.02 -5.10 3.32
C GLU A 347 -8.73 -4.63 4.60
N GLU A 348 -8.02 -3.88 5.46
CA GLU A 348 -8.61 -3.19 6.62
C GLU A 348 -9.59 -2.06 6.21
N VAL A 349 -9.45 -1.47 5.03
CA VAL A 349 -10.36 -0.43 4.49
C VAL A 349 -11.66 -1.05 3.99
N LEU A 350 -11.62 -2.28 3.48
CA LEU A 350 -12.80 -3.03 3.04
C LEU A 350 -13.55 -3.70 4.19
N ASP A 351 -12.85 -4.12 5.25
CA ASP A 351 -13.41 -4.88 6.36
C ASP A 351 -13.52 -4.09 7.68
N GLY A 352 -12.94 -2.89 7.76
CA GLY A 352 -12.90 -2.06 8.96
C GLY A 352 -14.16 -1.22 9.19
N PRO A 353 -14.39 -0.78 10.44
CA PRO A 353 -15.41 0.23 10.72
C PRO A 353 -15.11 1.51 9.93
N ARG A 354 -16.12 2.01 9.21
CA ARG A 354 -16.02 3.28 8.45
C ARG A 354 -15.80 4.44 9.43
N PRO A 355 -14.91 5.41 9.11
CA PRO A 355 -14.70 6.60 9.94
C PRO A 355 -15.96 7.45 10.09
#